data_AF-A0A6C0ANL4-F1
#
_entry.id   AF-A0A6C0ANL4-F1
#
_cell.length_a   1.000
_cell.length_b   1.000
_cell.length_c   1.000
_cell.angle_alpha   90.00
_cell.angle_beta   90.00
_cell.angle_gamma   90.00
#
_symmetry.space_group_name_H-M   'P 1'
#
loop_
_entity.id
_entity.type
_entity.pdbx_description
1 polymer ?
#
loop_
_entity_poly.entity_id
_entity_poly.type
_entity_poly.pdbx_seq_one_letter_code
_entity_poly.pdbx_strand_id
1 'polypeptide(L)'
;TVQGVMEWAKHELEHVGRIAAVEDPDIQYSYAQSTVNGMMHLRDALFQMVKDPRYSERKADLLNTHNNVVRVIKHLIKDYKVKLSEIKKFNTRKVLSAPNYMKGGMLYIKNKTRKNRK
;
A
#
# COMPACT_ATOMS: atom_id res chain seq x y z
N THR A 1 -7.25 -6.21 11.16
CA THR A 1 -7.64 -5.05 12.02
C THR A 1 -6.50 -4.03 12.03
N VAL A 2 -6.63 -2.90 12.73
CA VAL A 2 -5.59 -1.84 12.86
C VAL A 2 -4.23 -2.42 13.22
N GLN A 3 -4.18 -3.38 14.15
CA GLN A 3 -2.95 -4.06 14.54
C GLN A 3 -2.18 -4.65 13.34
N GLY A 4 -2.86 -5.36 12.45
CA GLY A 4 -2.21 -5.96 11.27
C GLY A 4 -1.65 -4.92 10.30
N VAL A 5 -2.28 -3.75 10.17
CA VAL A 5 -1.75 -2.65 9.32
C VAL A 5 -0.53 -2.00 9.97
N MET A 6 -0.52 -1.89 11.30
CA MET A 6 0.63 -1.37 12.05
C MET A 6 1.80 -2.36 12.04
N GLU A 7 1.55 -3.67 12.13
CA GLU A 7 2.56 -4.72 11.98
C GLU A 7 3.14 -4.74 10.56
N TRP A 8 2.29 -4.59 9.54
CA TRP A 8 2.75 -4.43 8.16
C TRP A 8 3.66 -3.20 8.02
N ALA A 9 3.28 -2.07 8.60
CA ALA A 9 4.12 -0.88 8.59
C ALA A 9 5.49 -1.09 9.24
N LYS A 10 5.53 -1.79 10.38
CA LYS A 10 6.79 -2.15 11.04
C LYS A 10 7.66 -2.99 10.11
N HIS A 11 7.10 -4.04 9.51
CA HIS A 11 7.84 -4.93 8.61
C HIS A 11 8.39 -4.21 7.37
N GLU A 12 7.60 -3.34 6.74
CA GLU A 12 8.07 -2.53 5.59
C GLU A 12 9.21 -1.59 5.98
N LEU A 13 9.13 -0.95 7.15
CA LEU A 13 10.19 -0.07 7.65
C LEU A 13 11.48 -0.83 7.98
N GLU A 14 11.38 -2.06 8.47
CA GLU A 14 12.54 -2.94 8.67
C GLU A 14 13.26 -3.29 7.35
N HIS A 15 12.51 -3.46 6.25
CA HIS A 15 13.10 -3.72 4.92
C HIS A 15 13.96 -2.56 4.41
N VAL A 16 13.67 -1.32 4.81
CA VAL A 16 14.47 -0.14 4.43
C VAL A 16 15.92 -0.29 4.88
N GLY A 17 16.14 -0.73 6.12
CA GLY A 17 17.48 -0.95 6.65
C GLY A 17 18.22 -2.06 5.90
N ARG A 18 17.48 -3.08 5.43
CA ARG A 18 18.06 -4.18 4.66
C ARG A 18 18.48 -3.75 3.27
N ILE A 19 17.71 -2.89 2.60
CA ILE A 19 18.08 -2.35 1.27
C ILE A 19 19.45 -1.65 1.32
N ALA A 20 19.67 -0.82 2.34
CA ALA A 20 20.93 -0.10 2.50
C ALA A 20 22.13 -1.03 2.72
N ALA A 21 21.92 -2.24 3.24
CA ALA A 21 22.95 -3.25 3.47
C ALA A 21 23.22 -4.14 2.24
N VAL A 22 22.45 -4.03 1.15
CA VAL A 22 22.70 -4.77 -0.09
C VAL A 22 23.83 -4.10 -0.86
N GLU A 23 24.90 -4.85 -1.13
CA GLU A 23 26.07 -4.34 -1.88
C GLU A 23 25.83 -4.32 -3.39
N ASP A 24 25.10 -5.31 -3.92
CA ASP A 24 24.79 -5.41 -5.34
C ASP A 24 23.76 -4.35 -5.76
N PRO A 25 24.09 -3.43 -6.68
CA PRO A 25 23.18 -2.34 -7.06
C PRO A 25 21.88 -2.80 -7.73
N ASP A 26 21.90 -3.90 -8.49
CA ASP A 26 20.73 -4.40 -9.21
C ASP A 26 19.77 -5.13 -8.25
N ILE A 27 20.32 -5.87 -7.29
CA ILE A 27 19.54 -6.46 -6.20
C ILE A 27 18.96 -5.36 -5.31
N GLN A 28 19.77 -4.35 -4.97
CA GLN A 28 19.35 -3.21 -4.17
C GLN A 28 18.20 -2.44 -4.84
N TYR A 29 18.31 -2.18 -6.14
CA TYR A 29 17.24 -1.57 -6.94
C TYR A 29 15.97 -2.43 -6.93
N SER A 30 16.09 -3.73 -7.16
CA SER A 30 14.96 -4.66 -7.20
C SER A 30 14.23 -4.73 -5.85
N TYR A 31 14.98 -4.77 -4.75
CA TYR A 31 14.43 -4.69 -3.40
C TYR A 31 13.74 -3.36 -3.14
N ALA A 32 14.39 -2.23 -3.43
CA ALA A 32 13.80 -0.91 -3.29
C ALA A 32 12.49 -0.76 -4.09
N GLN A 33 12.46 -1.28 -5.31
CA GLN A 33 11.27 -1.29 -6.15
C GLN A 33 10.12 -2.10 -5.54
N SER A 34 10.41 -3.28 -5.00
CA SER A 34 9.43 -4.12 -4.30
C SER A 34 8.89 -3.45 -3.03
N THR A 35 9.78 -2.93 -2.20
CA THR A 35 9.43 -2.24 -0.95
C THR A 35 8.61 -0.99 -1.21
N VAL A 36 8.97 -0.17 -2.21
CA VAL A 36 8.15 0.99 -2.60
C VAL A 36 6.74 0.54 -3.03
N ASN A 37 6.61 -0.55 -3.76
CA ASN A 37 5.29 -1.07 -4.14
C ASN A 37 4.46 -1.49 -2.92
N GLY A 38 5.04 -2.27 -2.00
CA GLY A 38 4.38 -2.68 -0.75
C GLY A 38 3.94 -1.47 0.08
N MET A 39 4.84 -0.51 0.28
CA MET A 39 4.57 0.71 1.03
C MET A 39 3.50 1.61 0.38
N MET A 40 3.38 1.65 -0.95
CA MET A 40 2.30 2.39 -1.61
C MET A 40 0.92 1.81 -1.27
N HIS A 41 0.79 0.48 -1.22
CA HIS A 41 -0.44 -0.17 -0.79
C HIS A 41 -0.72 0.06 0.71
N LEU A 42 0.32 -0.02 1.54
CA LEU A 42 0.22 0.27 2.97
C LEU A 42 -0.24 1.71 3.24
N ARG A 43 0.31 2.68 2.51
CA ARG A 43 -0.10 4.10 2.60
C ARG A 43 -1.60 4.23 2.38
N ASP A 44 -2.12 3.61 1.33
CA ASP A 44 -3.55 3.72 1.00
C ASP A 44 -4.41 3.04 2.07
N ALA A 45 -3.98 1.89 2.60
CA ALA A 45 -4.66 1.20 3.69
C ALA A 45 -4.70 2.05 4.98
N LEU A 46 -3.58 2.65 5.38
CA LEU A 46 -3.50 3.55 6.53
C LEU A 46 -4.43 4.76 6.35
N PHE A 47 -4.42 5.37 5.17
CA PHE A 47 -5.28 6.52 4.90
C PHE A 47 -6.78 6.19 4.94
N GLN A 48 -7.16 5.00 4.45
CA GLN A 48 -8.53 4.51 4.59
C GLN A 48 -8.91 4.33 6.06
N MET A 49 -8.02 3.80 6.90
CA MET A 49 -8.26 3.64 8.33
C MET A 49 -8.35 4.97 9.08
N VAL A 50 -7.51 5.95 8.74
CA VAL A 50 -7.57 7.31 9.31
C VAL A 50 -8.94 7.98 9.09
N LYS A 51 -9.59 7.66 7.96
CA LYS A 51 -10.92 8.20 7.60
C LYS A 51 -12.09 7.42 8.18
N ASP A 52 -11.86 6.22 8.70
CA ASP A 52 -12.91 5.37 9.25
C ASP A 52 -13.22 5.82 10.71
N PRO A 53 -14.46 6.25 11.00
CA PRO A 53 -14.85 6.69 12.33
C PRO A 53 -14.64 5.62 13.42
N ARG A 54 -14.63 4.33 13.05
CA ARG A 54 -14.40 3.22 13.99
C ARG A 54 -13.00 3.21 14.61
N TYR A 55 -12.05 3.91 14.02
CA TYR A 55 -10.67 4.00 14.50
C TYR A 55 -10.29 5.40 14.98
N SER A 56 -11.28 6.22 15.36
CA SER A 56 -11.08 7.60 15.83
C SER A 56 -10.05 7.71 16.96
N GLU A 57 -10.09 6.79 17.92
CA GLU A 57 -9.15 6.72 19.05
C GLU A 57 -7.70 6.46 18.64
N ARG A 58 -7.48 5.82 17.49
CA ARG A 58 -6.14 5.49 16.94
C ARG A 58 -5.75 6.38 15.77
N LYS A 59 -6.55 7.40 15.47
CA LYS A 59 -6.38 8.25 14.29
C LYS A 59 -5.02 8.94 14.26
N ALA A 60 -4.56 9.43 15.42
CA ALA A 60 -3.25 10.08 15.52
C ALA A 60 -2.11 9.11 15.18
N ASP A 61 -2.10 7.91 15.76
CA ASP A 61 -1.10 6.87 15.47
C ASP A 61 -1.09 6.47 13.99
N LEU A 62 -2.28 6.27 13.42
CA LEU A 62 -2.45 5.88 12.03
C LEU A 62 -1.96 6.99 11.09
N LEU A 63 -2.23 8.26 11.41
CA LEU A 63 -1.78 9.40 10.61
C LEU A 63 -0.26 9.59 10.72
N ASN A 64 0.31 9.43 11.91
CA ASN A 64 1.77 9.47 12.10
C ASN A 64 2.46 8.36 11.30
N THR A 65 1.92 7.14 11.37
CA THR A 65 2.44 5.99 10.61
C THR A 65 2.32 6.22 9.11
N HIS A 66 1.18 6.72 8.64
CA HIS A 66 0.97 7.10 7.24
C HIS A 66 2.04 8.09 6.77
N ASN A 67 2.29 9.14 7.55
CA ASN A 67 3.26 10.17 7.19
C ASN A 67 4.69 9.62 7.14
N ASN A 68 5.05 8.72 8.06
CA ASN A 68 6.34 8.03 8.05
C ASN A 68 6.52 7.17 6.80
N VAL A 69 5.50 6.38 6.44
CA VAL A 69 5.51 5.56 5.21
C VAL A 69 5.66 6.45 3.98
N VAL A 70 4.92 7.56 3.88
CA VAL A 70 5.04 8.51 2.76
C VAL A 70 6.45 9.09 2.67
N ARG A 71 7.07 9.45 3.80
CA ARG A 71 8.43 9.98 3.83
C ARG A 71 9.44 8.94 3.34
N VAL A 72 9.33 7.70 3.81
CA VAL A 72 10.22 6.61 3.40
C VAL A 72 10.09 6.31 1.91
N ILE A 73 8.87 6.22 1.37
CA ILE A 73 8.64 6.05 -0.07
C ILE A 73 9.40 7.13 -0.88
N LYS A 74 9.31 8.40 -0.46
CA LYS A 74 9.99 9.51 -1.14
C LYS A 74 11.51 9.34 -1.10
N HIS A 75 12.07 8.92 0.02
CA HIS A 75 13.50 8.63 0.14
C HIS A 75 13.92 7.48 -0.77
N LEU A 76 13.21 6.34 -0.73
CA LEU A 76 13.54 5.18 -1.56
C LEU A 76 13.49 5.51 -3.07
N ILE A 77 12.48 6.27 -3.51
CA ILE A 77 12.37 6.70 -4.91
C ILE A 77 13.56 7.57 -5.31
N LYS A 78 13.94 8.52 -4.44
CA LYS A 78 15.03 9.44 -4.70
C LYS A 78 16.38 8.73 -4.73
N ASP A 79 16.66 7.93 -3.70
CA ASP A 79 18.00 7.40 -3.43
C ASP A 79 18.30 6.19 -4.33
N TYR A 80 17.31 5.35 -4.60
CA TYR A 80 17.46 4.14 -5.43
C TYR A 80 16.88 4.30 -6.84
N LYS A 81 16.46 5.51 -7.23
CA LYS A 81 15.92 5.83 -8.57
C LYS A 81 14.77 4.91 -9.00
N VAL A 82 13.92 4.51 -8.06
CA VAL A 82 12.81 3.57 -8.31
C VAL A 82 11.86 4.10 -9.38
N LYS A 83 11.53 3.27 -10.37
CA LYS A 83 10.67 3.66 -11.49
C LYS A 83 9.21 3.35 -11.20
N LEU A 84 8.46 4.38 -10.81
CA LEU A 84 7.00 4.27 -10.56
C LEU A 84 6.21 3.74 -11.76
N SER A 85 6.70 3.99 -12.97
CA SER A 85 6.09 3.46 -14.20
C SER A 85 6.19 1.94 -14.29
N GLU A 86 7.29 1.35 -13.81
CA GLU A 86 7.50 -0.10 -13.77
C GLU A 86 6.61 -0.76 -12.71
N ILE A 87 6.50 -0.13 -11.54
CA ILE A 87 5.56 -0.55 -10.49
C ILE A 87 4.12 -0.53 -11.01
N LYS A 88 3.71 0.57 -11.65
CA LYS A 88 2.37 0.68 -12.23
C LYS A 88 2.12 -0.42 -13.25
N LYS A 89 3.08 -0.64 -14.17
CA LYS A 89 3.01 -1.74 -15.15
C LYS A 89 2.88 -3.09 -14.46
N PHE A 90 3.67 -3.37 -13.43
CA PHE A 90 3.58 -4.60 -12.64
C PHE A 90 2.19 -4.81 -12.03
N ASN A 91 1.66 -3.81 -11.31
CA ASN A 91 0.34 -3.89 -10.68
C ASN A 91 -0.81 -4.05 -11.70
N THR A 92 -0.66 -3.47 -12.90
CA THR A 92 -1.65 -3.60 -13.98
C THR A 92 -1.56 -4.89 -14.78
N ARG A 93 -0.43 -5.62 -14.72
CA ARG A 93 -0.20 -6.85 -15.49
C ARG A 93 -1.02 -8.05 -14.99
N LYS A 94 -1.90 -7.88 -13.99
CA LYS A 94 -2.74 -8.94 -13.36
C LYS A 94 -1.94 -10.16 -12.85
N VAL A 95 -0.63 -10.00 -12.62
CA VAL A 95 0.26 -11.07 -12.12
C VAL A 95 -0.09 -11.41 -10.66
N LEU A 96 -0.50 -10.42 -9.89
CA LEU A 96 -1.25 -10.61 -8.66
C LEU A 96 -2.73 -10.54 -9.02
N SER A 97 -3.51 -11.53 -8.59
CA SER A 97 -4.95 -11.69 -8.83
C SER A 97 -5.65 -10.34 -9.00
N ALA A 98 -6.32 -10.17 -10.14
CA ALA A 98 -6.82 -8.90 -10.67
C ALA A 98 -7.18 -7.86 -9.58
N PRO A 99 -6.70 -6.60 -9.67
CA PRO A 99 -6.97 -5.56 -8.69
C PRO A 99 -8.41 -5.04 -8.82
N ASN A 100 -9.40 -5.91 -8.61
CA ASN A 100 -10.81 -5.58 -8.58
C ASN A 100 -11.12 -4.55 -7.47
N TYR A 101 -10.23 -4.39 -6.48
CA TYR A 101 -10.31 -3.35 -5.46
C TYR A 101 -9.92 -1.95 -5.98
N MET A 102 -9.18 -1.82 -7.09
CA MET A 102 -8.89 -0.52 -7.72
C MET A 102 -10.01 -0.04 -8.65
N LYS A 103 -10.99 -0.91 -8.98
CA LYS A 103 -12.23 -0.54 -9.70
C LYS A 103 -13.36 -0.12 -8.75
N GLY A 104 -13.01 0.37 -7.56
CA GLY A 104 -13.95 0.75 -6.49
C GLY A 104 -14.27 2.24 -6.41
N GLY A 105 -14.04 3.02 -7.47
CA GLY A 105 -14.68 4.34 -7.59
C GLY A 105 -16.16 4.15 -7.90
N MET A 106 -17.02 4.31 -6.89
CA MET A 106 -18.49 4.33 -6.96
C MET A 106 -19.15 3.21 -7.78
N LEU A 107 -19.50 2.10 -7.13
CA LEU A 107 -20.67 1.33 -7.54
C LEU A 107 -21.61 1.20 -6.35
N TYR A 108 -22.63 2.05 -6.36
CA TYR A 108 -23.90 1.82 -5.65
C TYR A 108 -24.34 0.38 -5.93
N ILE A 109 -24.24 -0.50 -4.93
CA ILE A 109 -24.88 -1.82 -4.99
C ILE A 109 -26.37 -1.57 -4.84
N LYS A 110 -27.05 -1.30 -5.95
CA LYS A 110 -28.50 -1.31 -6.04
C LYS A 110 -28.93 -2.77 -6.03
N ASN A 111 -29.14 -3.33 -4.83
CA ASN A 111 -29.74 -4.65 -4.65
C ASN A 111 -31.09 -4.69 -5.40
N LYS A 112 -31.11 -5.25 -6.62
CA LYS A 112 -32.35 -5.62 -7.28
C LYS A 112 -32.89 -6.85 -6.57
N THR A 113 -33.86 -6.63 -5.70
CA THR A 113 -34.77 -7.66 -5.19
C THR A 113 -35.36 -8.42 -6.38
N ARG A 114 -34.97 -9.67 -6.53
CA ARG A 114 -35.53 -10.59 -7.52
C ARG A 114 -36.94 -10.94 -7.05
N LYS A 115 -37.96 -10.29 -7.61
CA LYS A 115 -39.37 -10.66 -7.39
C LYS A 115 -39.59 -12.05 -7.98
N ASN A 116 -39.87 -13.02 -7.11
CA ASN A 116 -40.43 -14.31 -7.51
C ASN A 116 -41.72 -14.07 -8.31
N ARG A 117 -41.77 -14.58 -9.54
CA ARG A 117 -43.03 -14.75 -10.29
C ARG A 117 -43.62 -16.10 -9.88
N LYS A 118 -44.87 -16.06 -9.44
CA LYS A 118 -45.80 -17.19 -9.40
C LYS A 118 -46.11 -17.66 -10.81
#